data_AF-A0A7C9EUH7-F1
#
_entry.id   AF-A0A7C9EUH7-F1
#
_cell.length_a   1.000
_cell.length_b   1.000
_cell.length_c   1.000
_cell.angle_alpha   90.00
_cell.angle_beta   90.00
_cell.angle_gamma   90.00
#
_symmetry.space_group_name_H-M   'P 1'
#
loop_
_entity.id
_entity.type
_entity.pdbx_description
1 polymer ?
#
loop_
_entity_poly.entity_id
_entity_poly.type
_entity_poly.pdbx_seq_one_letter_code
_entity_poly.pdbx_strand_id
1 'polypeptide(L)'
;ANIRFLPECLCYIFHHMAREMDEILREQVTKQAESCKTEDGVSFLEKVISPLYEVVAAEAESNDNGRAPHSAWRNYDDFNEYFWSLHCFELSWPWRKTSAFFMKPKRGSKADGSKRRGKTSFVEHRTFFHLYHSFHRLWIFLFMMFQALTIIAFHDENFDSTTIRELLSLGPTFVVMKLIESVLDIVMMYGAYSTTRHLAVSRIFLRFVWFASASAVITFLYVKSIQGEAAIYKIYVILIGIYAGVQFFISFLMRIPACHRLTDQCDRWSVTRFIKWMRQERYYVGRGLYERTSDFARYTFFWLIVLAGKFAFAYFLQIRPLVRPTRLIVKMNNLEYSWHDFVSRNNHNALTVLTIWAPVFCIYLLDIHVFYTILSAIWGFLLGARDRLGEIRSLDALHQLFEQFPRAFVQKLCVLPSKRVPEYAPSQVGLVIYGLLMLHPYLIA
;
A
#
# COMPACT_ATOMS: atom_id res chain seq x y z
N ALA A 1 -22.32 -10.77 -16.13
CA ALA A 1 -21.35 -11.49 -15.27
C ALA A 1 -20.41 -12.33 -16.13
N ASN A 2 -19.13 -12.44 -15.77
CA ASN A 2 -18.15 -13.27 -16.50
C ASN A 2 -17.35 -14.11 -15.49
N ILE A 3 -17.62 -15.42 -15.45
CA ILE A 3 -17.00 -16.36 -14.51
C ILE A 3 -15.50 -16.56 -14.76
N ARG A 4 -14.98 -16.18 -15.95
CA ARG A 4 -13.53 -16.26 -16.24
C ARG A 4 -12.67 -15.42 -15.29
N PHE A 5 -13.26 -14.42 -14.63
CA PHE A 5 -12.60 -13.63 -13.60
C PHE A 5 -12.61 -14.29 -12.21
N LEU A 6 -12.99 -15.57 -12.12
CA LEU A 6 -12.98 -16.36 -10.89
C LEU A 6 -12.02 -17.56 -10.96
N PRO A 7 -10.69 -17.33 -11.14
CA PRO A 7 -9.75 -18.43 -11.36
C PRO A 7 -9.72 -19.45 -10.20
N GLU A 8 -9.87 -19.01 -8.95
CA GLU A 8 -9.86 -19.90 -7.79
C GLU A 8 -11.12 -20.76 -7.71
N CYS A 9 -12.28 -20.19 -8.05
CA CYS A 9 -13.52 -20.95 -8.18
C CYS A 9 -13.41 -21.99 -9.31
N LEU A 10 -12.82 -21.60 -10.45
CA LEU A 10 -12.61 -22.51 -11.58
C LEU A 10 -11.64 -23.63 -11.24
N CYS A 11 -10.57 -23.33 -10.50
CA CYS A 11 -9.68 -24.33 -9.94
C CYS A 11 -10.43 -25.29 -9.01
N TYR A 12 -11.29 -24.79 -8.12
CA TYR A 12 -12.09 -25.64 -7.24
C TYR A 12 -12.97 -26.64 -8.04
N ILE A 13 -13.69 -26.13 -9.05
CA ILE A 13 -14.51 -26.96 -9.96
C ILE A 13 -13.63 -28.02 -10.64
N PHE A 14 -12.50 -27.60 -11.21
CA PHE A 14 -11.60 -28.50 -11.92
C PHE A 14 -11.09 -29.64 -11.05
N HIS A 15 -10.64 -29.35 -9.82
CA HIS A 15 -10.10 -30.38 -8.91
C HIS A 15 -11.19 -31.38 -8.50
N HIS A 16 -12.42 -30.92 -8.24
CA HIS A 16 -13.53 -31.81 -7.89
C HIS A 16 -13.97 -32.67 -9.07
N MET A 17 -14.06 -32.09 -10.27
CA MET A 17 -14.37 -32.85 -11.49
C MET A 17 -13.28 -33.86 -11.83
N ALA A 18 -12.01 -33.50 -11.69
CA ALA A 18 -10.89 -34.43 -11.94
C ALA A 18 -10.94 -35.62 -10.99
N ARG A 19 -11.30 -35.38 -9.71
CA ARG A 19 -11.50 -36.45 -8.73
C ARG A 19 -12.71 -37.33 -9.04
N GLU A 20 -13.85 -36.72 -9.37
CA GLU A 20 -15.05 -37.47 -9.78
C GLU A 20 -14.79 -38.32 -11.02
N MET A 21 -14.02 -37.80 -11.98
CA MET A 21 -13.57 -38.55 -13.16
C MET A 21 -12.67 -39.74 -12.79
N ASP A 22 -11.70 -39.56 -11.89
CA ASP A 22 -10.84 -40.65 -11.39
C ASP A 22 -11.66 -41.74 -10.68
N GLU A 23 -12.68 -41.36 -9.92
CA GLU A 23 -13.61 -42.29 -9.27
C GLU A 23 -14.44 -43.06 -10.30
N ILE A 24 -14.99 -42.39 -11.33
CA ILE A 24 -15.75 -43.03 -12.42
C ILE A 24 -14.87 -43.99 -13.23
N LEU A 25 -13.62 -43.61 -13.53
CA LEU A 25 -12.69 -44.46 -14.29
C LEU A 25 -12.29 -45.74 -13.56
N ARG A 26 -12.42 -45.79 -12.23
CA ARG A 26 -12.16 -47.01 -11.43
C ARG A 26 -13.34 -47.98 -11.43
N GLU A 27 -14.53 -47.54 -11.79
CA GLU A 27 -15.70 -48.40 -11.83
C GLU A 27 -15.76 -49.21 -13.13
N GLN A 28 -16.21 -50.46 -13.05
CA GLN A 28 -16.35 -51.34 -14.23
C GLN A 28 -17.54 -50.97 -15.13
N VAL A 29 -18.45 -50.11 -14.64
CA VAL A 29 -19.65 -49.68 -15.36
C VAL A 29 -19.55 -48.18 -15.63
N THR A 30 -19.78 -47.78 -16.87
CA THR A 30 -19.80 -46.36 -17.26
C THR A 30 -20.98 -45.66 -16.58
N LYS A 31 -20.69 -44.87 -15.54
CA LYS A 31 -21.68 -44.00 -14.88
C LYS A 31 -21.53 -42.55 -15.34
N GLN A 32 -22.67 -41.87 -15.44
CA GLN A 32 -22.70 -40.42 -15.65
C GLN A 32 -22.31 -39.72 -14.34
N ALA A 33 -21.57 -38.61 -14.46
CA ALA A 33 -21.17 -37.78 -13.33
C ALA A 33 -22.40 -37.26 -12.56
N GLU A 34 -22.51 -37.64 -11.28
CA GLU A 34 -23.61 -37.23 -10.40
C GLU A 34 -23.70 -35.70 -10.28
N SER A 35 -22.56 -35.01 -10.38
CA SER A 35 -22.51 -33.54 -10.34
C SER A 35 -23.22 -32.84 -11.49
N CYS A 36 -23.43 -33.53 -12.60
CA CYS A 36 -24.00 -32.97 -13.82
C CYS A 36 -25.35 -33.61 -14.19
N LYS A 37 -25.91 -34.51 -13.38
CA LYS A 37 -27.18 -35.17 -13.68
C LYS A 37 -28.37 -34.20 -13.58
N THR A 38 -29.22 -34.27 -14.60
CA THR A 38 -30.51 -33.59 -14.77
C THR A 38 -31.60 -34.63 -15.01
N GLU A 39 -32.87 -34.25 -14.82
CA GLU A 39 -34.00 -35.15 -15.11
C GLU A 39 -34.03 -35.60 -16.58
N ASP A 40 -33.56 -34.72 -17.50
CA ASP A 40 -33.53 -34.95 -18.95
C ASP A 40 -32.17 -35.40 -19.51
N GLY A 41 -31.16 -35.66 -18.66
CA GLY A 41 -29.81 -36.06 -19.13
C GLY A 41 -28.65 -35.55 -18.28
N VAL A 42 -27.54 -35.12 -18.91
CA VAL A 42 -26.35 -34.57 -18.24
C VAL A 42 -26.06 -33.17 -18.76
N SER A 43 -26.04 -32.17 -17.88
CA SER A 43 -25.78 -30.77 -18.23
C SER A 43 -24.83 -30.08 -17.25
N PHE A 44 -23.58 -29.89 -17.68
CA PHE A 44 -22.57 -29.14 -16.94
C PHE A 44 -22.96 -27.66 -16.79
N LEU A 45 -23.50 -27.06 -17.86
CA LEU A 45 -23.86 -25.65 -17.86
C LEU A 45 -24.95 -25.38 -16.82
N GLU A 46 -25.96 -26.23 -16.73
CA GLU A 46 -27.11 -26.02 -15.85
C GLU A 46 -26.79 -26.31 -14.39
N LYS A 47 -26.04 -27.39 -14.10
CA LYS A 47 -25.78 -27.82 -12.72
C LYS A 47 -24.57 -27.14 -12.09
N VAL A 48 -23.52 -26.85 -12.87
CA VAL A 48 -22.26 -26.31 -12.34
C VAL A 48 -22.13 -24.81 -12.57
N ILE A 49 -22.35 -24.34 -13.81
CA ILE A 49 -22.06 -22.95 -14.20
C ILE A 49 -23.21 -21.99 -13.92
N SER A 50 -24.45 -22.37 -14.23
CA SER A 50 -25.63 -21.49 -14.10
C SER A 50 -25.87 -21.01 -12.66
N PRO A 51 -25.78 -21.86 -11.61
CA PRO A 51 -25.97 -21.41 -10.23
C PRO A 51 -24.94 -20.37 -9.80
N LEU A 52 -23.69 -20.50 -10.29
CA LEU A 52 -22.64 -19.53 -10.06
C LEU A 52 -22.90 -18.24 -10.84
N TYR A 53 -23.26 -18.36 -12.12
CA TYR A 53 -23.55 -17.22 -12.99
C TYR A 53 -24.67 -16.36 -12.43
N GLU A 54 -25.77 -16.98 -11.99
CA GLU A 54 -26.93 -16.28 -11.43
C GLU A 54 -26.60 -15.47 -10.19
N VAL A 55 -25.74 -15.99 -9.32
CA VAL A 55 -25.34 -15.29 -8.09
C VAL A 55 -24.42 -14.13 -8.40
N VAL A 56 -23.44 -14.32 -9.29
CA VAL A 56 -22.55 -13.24 -9.74
C VAL A 56 -23.33 -12.17 -10.51
N ALA A 57 -24.32 -12.56 -11.32
CA ALA A 57 -25.19 -11.64 -12.04
C ALA A 57 -26.07 -10.82 -11.08
N ALA A 58 -26.69 -11.48 -10.09
CA ALA A 58 -27.49 -10.79 -9.08
C ALA A 58 -26.66 -9.81 -8.22
N GLU A 59 -25.42 -10.17 -7.88
CA GLU A 59 -24.48 -9.28 -7.19
C GLU A 59 -24.06 -8.09 -8.07
N ALA A 60 -23.77 -8.34 -9.35
CA ALA A 60 -23.43 -7.28 -10.32
C ALA A 60 -24.59 -6.29 -10.53
N GLU A 61 -25.84 -6.76 -10.55
CA GLU A 61 -27.02 -5.88 -10.60
C GLU A 61 -27.16 -5.03 -9.33
N SER A 62 -26.72 -5.52 -8.17
CA SER A 62 -26.79 -4.78 -6.91
C SER A 62 -25.77 -3.63 -6.79
N ASN A 63 -24.84 -3.51 -7.75
CA ASN A 63 -23.87 -2.43 -7.83
C ASN A 63 -24.50 -1.06 -8.17
N ASP A 64 -25.76 -1.02 -8.65
CA ASP A 64 -26.50 0.22 -8.99
C ASP A 64 -25.67 1.19 -9.88
N ASN A 65 -25.10 0.66 -10.97
CA ASN A 65 -24.20 1.41 -11.88
C ASN A 65 -23.05 2.15 -11.18
N GLY A 66 -22.51 1.59 -10.08
CA GLY A 66 -21.39 2.16 -9.33
C GLY A 66 -21.79 3.19 -8.26
N ARG A 67 -23.09 3.34 -7.99
CA ARG A 67 -23.62 4.21 -6.93
C ARG A 67 -23.78 3.51 -5.59
N ALA A 68 -23.93 2.18 -5.60
CA ALA A 68 -24.03 1.41 -4.36
C ALA A 68 -22.68 1.42 -3.61
N PRO A 69 -22.69 1.52 -2.27
CA PRO A 69 -21.45 1.42 -1.50
C PRO A 69 -20.84 0.04 -1.71
N HIS A 70 -19.51 -0.01 -1.89
CA HIS A 70 -18.79 -1.27 -2.11
C HIS A 70 -18.99 -2.28 -0.98
N SER A 71 -19.44 -1.87 0.21
CA SER A 71 -19.81 -2.75 1.32
C SER A 71 -21.10 -3.56 1.12
N ALA A 72 -21.99 -3.15 0.21
CA ALA A 72 -23.32 -3.75 0.05
C ALA A 72 -23.36 -4.95 -0.91
N TRP A 73 -22.34 -5.10 -1.77
CA TRP A 73 -22.30 -6.07 -2.86
C TRP A 73 -20.91 -6.71 -3.01
N ARG A 74 -20.84 -7.91 -3.58
CA ARG A 74 -19.58 -8.66 -3.78
C ARG A 74 -19.06 -8.51 -5.20
N ASN A 75 -17.77 -8.17 -5.35
CA ASN A 75 -17.05 -8.17 -6.63
C ASN A 75 -16.40 -9.54 -6.90
N TYR A 76 -15.73 -9.71 -8.05
CA TYR A 76 -15.06 -10.98 -8.40
C TYR A 76 -13.98 -11.38 -7.39
N ASP A 77 -13.26 -10.43 -6.82
CA ASP A 77 -12.21 -10.67 -5.84
C ASP A 77 -12.80 -11.23 -4.53
N ASP A 78 -13.92 -10.67 -4.06
CA ASP A 78 -14.67 -11.14 -2.89
C ASP A 78 -15.15 -12.60 -3.08
N PHE A 79 -15.50 -12.99 -4.31
CA PHE A 79 -15.86 -14.37 -4.63
C PHE A 79 -14.64 -15.31 -4.63
N ASN A 80 -13.50 -14.85 -5.13
CA ASN A 80 -12.26 -15.64 -5.17
C ASN A 80 -11.68 -15.85 -3.77
N GLU A 81 -11.73 -14.83 -2.92
CA GLU A 81 -11.22 -14.94 -1.55
C GLU A 81 -11.93 -16.03 -0.74
N TYR A 82 -13.21 -16.30 -1.03
CA TYR A 82 -13.93 -17.40 -0.39
C TYR A 82 -13.19 -18.74 -0.53
N PHE A 83 -12.57 -18.98 -1.69
CA PHE A 83 -11.82 -20.20 -2.01
C PHE A 83 -10.43 -20.25 -1.38
N TRP A 84 -9.94 -19.14 -0.80
CA TRP A 84 -8.70 -19.11 0.00
C TRP A 84 -8.90 -19.60 1.43
N SER A 85 -10.14 -19.86 1.84
CA SER A 85 -10.49 -20.30 3.20
C SER A 85 -11.02 -21.74 3.23
N LEU A 86 -10.85 -22.44 4.35
CA LEU A 86 -11.38 -23.81 4.56
C LEU A 86 -12.91 -23.91 4.42
N HIS A 87 -13.63 -22.77 4.50
CA HIS A 87 -15.07 -22.74 4.29
C HIS A 87 -15.47 -23.08 2.85
N CYS A 88 -14.53 -23.05 1.90
CA CYS A 88 -14.80 -23.49 0.54
C CYS A 88 -15.24 -24.95 0.47
N PHE A 89 -14.81 -25.78 1.42
CA PHE A 89 -15.26 -27.18 1.54
C PHE A 89 -16.72 -27.33 1.97
N GLU A 90 -17.33 -26.30 2.57
CA GLU A 90 -18.77 -26.30 2.91
C GLU A 90 -19.68 -26.23 1.68
N LEU A 91 -19.14 -25.78 0.53
CA LEU A 91 -19.88 -25.76 -0.73
C LEU A 91 -20.22 -27.16 -1.22
N SER A 92 -19.44 -28.16 -0.80
CA SER A 92 -19.48 -29.56 -1.24
C SER A 92 -19.43 -29.75 -2.76
N TRP A 93 -19.28 -31.01 -3.19
CA TRP A 93 -19.43 -31.41 -4.57
C TRP A 93 -20.39 -32.59 -4.63
N PRO A 94 -21.56 -32.50 -5.29
CA PRO A 94 -22.08 -31.36 -6.06
C PRO A 94 -22.42 -30.12 -5.19
N TRP A 95 -22.71 -28.98 -5.84
CA TRP A 95 -22.96 -27.71 -5.14
C TRP A 95 -24.10 -27.79 -4.12
N ARG A 96 -23.81 -27.40 -2.88
CA ARG A 96 -24.81 -27.11 -1.85
C ARG A 96 -25.40 -25.72 -2.08
N LYS A 97 -26.49 -25.66 -2.86
CA LYS A 97 -27.21 -24.40 -3.20
C LYS A 97 -27.78 -23.66 -1.99
N THR A 98 -27.92 -24.32 -0.84
CA THR A 98 -28.38 -23.72 0.43
C THR A 98 -27.27 -23.01 1.21
N SER A 99 -26.02 -23.09 0.75
CA SER A 99 -24.89 -22.43 1.41
C SER A 99 -24.96 -20.90 1.29
N ALA A 100 -24.35 -20.21 2.26
CA ALA A 100 -24.33 -18.75 2.31
C ALA A 100 -23.67 -18.07 1.09
N PHE A 101 -22.86 -18.82 0.33
CA PHE A 101 -22.19 -18.38 -0.89
C PHE A 101 -23.17 -18.15 -2.04
N PHE A 102 -24.13 -19.06 -2.22
CA PHE A 102 -25.11 -19.04 -3.32
C PHE A 102 -26.37 -18.21 -3.02
N MET A 103 -26.47 -17.60 -1.84
CA MET A 103 -27.61 -16.75 -1.52
C MET A 103 -27.54 -15.40 -2.25
N LYS A 104 -28.59 -15.11 -3.02
CA LYS A 104 -28.73 -13.87 -3.79
C LYS A 104 -29.00 -12.66 -2.85
N PRO A 105 -28.54 -11.46 -3.19
CA PRO A 105 -28.87 -10.25 -2.43
C PRO A 105 -30.39 -9.97 -2.48
N LYS A 106 -31.00 -9.70 -1.32
CA LYS A 106 -32.40 -9.21 -1.27
C LYS A 106 -32.42 -7.71 -1.61
N ARG A 107 -33.16 -7.32 -2.65
CA ARG A 107 -33.39 -5.91 -2.98
C ARG A 107 -34.14 -5.22 -1.82
N GLY A 108 -33.58 -4.13 -1.28
CA GLY A 108 -34.28 -3.21 -0.38
C GLY A 108 -34.13 -3.44 1.14
N SER A 109 -33.50 -4.52 1.61
CA SER A 109 -33.22 -4.71 3.04
C SER A 109 -31.75 -4.40 3.36
N LYS A 110 -31.48 -3.47 4.29
CA LYS A 110 -30.15 -3.30 4.88
C LYS A 110 -29.66 -4.67 5.35
N ALA A 111 -28.40 -4.98 5.07
CA ALA A 111 -27.75 -6.29 5.23
C ALA A 111 -27.56 -6.74 6.69
N ASP A 112 -28.52 -6.45 7.57
CA ASP A 112 -28.37 -6.55 9.03
C ASP A 112 -29.15 -7.76 9.60
N GLY A 113 -29.07 -8.92 8.93
CA GLY A 113 -29.71 -10.13 9.46
C GLY A 113 -29.92 -11.29 8.49
N SER A 114 -29.58 -11.17 7.21
CA SER A 114 -29.60 -12.33 6.31
C SER A 114 -28.35 -13.17 6.51
N LYS A 115 -28.46 -14.51 6.57
CA LYS A 115 -27.36 -15.49 6.63
C LYS A 115 -26.34 -15.40 5.46
N ARG A 116 -26.42 -14.36 4.62
CA ARG A 116 -25.55 -14.10 3.46
C ARG A 116 -24.15 -13.81 3.97
N ARG A 117 -23.17 -14.47 3.37
CA ARG A 117 -21.78 -14.21 3.71
C ARG A 117 -21.39 -12.85 3.13
N GLY A 118 -21.14 -11.89 4.01
CA GLY A 118 -20.60 -10.59 3.65
C GLY A 118 -19.15 -10.73 3.16
N LYS A 119 -18.54 -9.59 2.83
CA LYS A 119 -17.13 -9.55 2.44
C LYS A 119 -16.26 -10.10 3.55
N THR A 120 -15.42 -11.05 3.20
CA THR A 120 -14.33 -11.51 4.03
C THR A 120 -13.19 -10.50 3.87
N SER A 121 -12.41 -10.25 4.92
CA SER A 121 -11.15 -9.47 4.87
C SER A 121 -11.20 -7.95 4.65
N PHE A 122 -11.82 -7.41 3.58
CA PHE A 122 -11.78 -5.98 3.29
C PHE A 122 -13.11 -5.40 2.80
N VAL A 123 -13.59 -4.37 3.50
CA VAL A 123 -14.75 -3.57 3.09
C VAL A 123 -14.26 -2.18 2.74
N GLU A 124 -14.18 -1.87 1.44
CA GLU A 124 -13.78 -0.54 0.99
C GLU A 124 -14.88 0.48 1.31
N HIS A 125 -14.67 1.29 2.35
CA HIS A 125 -15.51 2.44 2.63
C HIS A 125 -15.02 3.63 1.81
N ARG A 126 -15.70 4.03 0.73
CA ARG A 126 -15.30 5.19 -0.09
C ARG A 126 -15.23 6.48 0.75
N THR A 127 -14.05 6.79 1.27
CA THR A 127 -13.77 7.96 2.10
C THR A 127 -12.44 8.57 1.68
N PHE A 128 -12.31 9.89 1.82
CA PHE A 128 -11.05 10.59 1.51
C PHE A 128 -9.87 10.05 2.35
N PHE A 129 -10.15 9.50 3.53
CA PHE A 129 -9.15 8.89 4.39
C PHE A 129 -8.41 7.72 3.72
N HIS A 130 -9.03 6.98 2.79
CA HIS A 130 -8.35 5.91 2.03
C HIS A 130 -7.15 6.41 1.24
N LEU A 131 -7.24 7.61 0.67
CA LEU A 131 -6.12 8.22 -0.03
C LEU A 131 -4.97 8.52 0.93
N TYR A 132 -5.30 9.06 2.10
CA TYR A 132 -4.29 9.34 3.12
C TYR A 132 -3.64 8.05 3.64
N HIS A 133 -4.44 7.04 3.97
CA HIS A 133 -3.97 5.76 4.49
C HIS A 133 -3.10 5.01 3.47
N SER A 134 -3.50 4.97 2.21
CA SER A 134 -2.76 4.31 1.13
C SER A 134 -1.36 4.92 0.95
N PHE A 135 -1.24 6.24 1.12
CA PHE A 135 0.02 6.98 0.93
C PHE A 135 0.61 7.53 2.24
N HIS A 136 0.33 6.90 3.39
CA HIS A 136 0.75 7.40 4.71
C HIS A 136 2.25 7.71 4.82
N ARG A 137 3.11 6.95 4.13
CA ARG A 137 4.57 7.17 4.14
C ARG A 137 4.97 8.49 3.50
N LEU A 138 4.40 8.76 2.33
CA LEU A 138 4.60 10.01 1.62
C LEU A 138 4.15 11.20 2.49
N TRP A 139 2.99 11.09 3.14
CA TRP A 139 2.48 12.15 4.01
C TRP A 139 3.38 12.40 5.23
N ILE A 140 3.84 11.34 5.90
CA ILE A 140 4.79 11.44 7.01
C ILE A 140 6.08 12.12 6.55
N PHE A 141 6.63 11.68 5.42
CA PHE A 141 7.86 12.23 4.87
C PHE A 141 7.73 13.72 4.53
N LEU A 142 6.68 14.11 3.80
CA LEU A 142 6.42 15.51 3.44
C LEU A 142 6.22 16.38 4.68
N PHE A 143 5.43 15.92 5.66
CA PHE A 143 5.20 16.70 6.88
C PHE A 143 6.49 16.89 7.70
N MET A 144 7.28 15.83 7.87
CA MET A 144 8.57 15.91 8.57
C MET A 144 9.56 16.81 7.85
N MET A 145 9.66 16.72 6.52
CA MET A 145 10.55 17.58 5.74
C MET A 145 10.11 19.05 5.81
N PHE A 146 8.81 19.30 5.74
CA PHE A 146 8.27 20.66 5.89
C PHE A 146 8.60 21.24 7.28
N GLN A 147 8.40 20.47 8.35
CA GLN A 147 8.75 20.87 9.71
C GLN A 147 10.25 21.15 9.85
N ALA A 148 11.11 20.27 9.32
CA ALA A 148 12.56 20.43 9.37
C ALA A 148 13.02 21.73 8.67
N LEU A 149 12.54 21.95 7.44
CA LEU A 149 12.87 23.16 6.66
C LEU A 149 12.33 24.42 7.32
N THR A 150 11.14 24.35 7.92
CA THR A 150 10.54 25.48 8.65
C THR A 150 11.39 25.85 9.86
N ILE A 151 11.80 24.87 10.67
CA ILE A 151 12.69 25.11 11.83
C ILE A 151 13.99 25.77 11.38
N ILE A 152 14.64 25.25 10.34
CA ILE A 152 15.89 25.83 9.79
C ILE A 152 15.66 27.28 9.34
N ALA A 153 14.56 27.56 8.63
CA ALA A 153 14.24 28.90 8.16
C ALA A 153 13.95 29.87 9.32
N PHE A 154 13.32 29.41 10.41
CA PHE A 154 13.05 30.22 11.60
C PHE A 154 14.30 30.53 12.44
N HIS A 155 15.40 29.81 12.27
CA HIS A 155 16.70 30.09 12.93
C HIS A 155 17.71 30.79 12.02
N ASP A 156 17.26 31.40 10.91
CA ASP A 156 18.10 32.17 9.98
C ASP A 156 19.34 31.38 9.50
N GLU A 157 19.20 30.07 9.28
CA GLU A 157 20.26 29.15 8.80
C GLU A 157 21.40 28.88 9.81
N ASN A 158 21.25 29.31 11.06
CA ASN A 158 22.23 29.04 12.11
C ASN A 158 22.02 27.66 12.73
N PHE A 159 23.05 26.79 12.63
CA PHE A 159 23.04 25.43 13.20
C PHE A 159 23.48 25.41 14.66
N ASP A 160 22.83 26.23 15.49
CA ASP A 160 23.10 26.30 16.92
C ASP A 160 22.51 25.10 17.66
N SER A 161 22.98 24.88 18.90
CA SER A 161 22.45 23.82 19.76
C SER A 161 20.94 23.96 20.01
N THR A 162 20.41 25.17 19.95
CA THR A 162 18.97 25.47 20.02
C THR A 162 18.23 24.94 18.79
N THR A 163 18.76 25.19 17.59
CA THR A 163 18.21 24.70 16.33
C THR A 163 18.21 23.17 16.30
N ILE A 164 19.30 22.53 16.74
CA ILE A 164 19.37 21.06 16.84
C ILE A 164 18.33 20.52 17.82
N ARG A 165 18.16 21.18 18.98
CA ARG A 165 17.15 20.80 19.98
C ARG A 165 15.72 20.95 19.47
N GLU A 166 15.46 21.94 18.63
CA GLU A 166 14.17 22.09 17.99
C GLU A 166 13.97 21.10 16.84
N LEU A 167 15.01 20.83 16.03
CA LEU A 167 14.96 19.82 14.96
C LEU A 167 14.67 18.43 15.50
N LEU A 168 15.09 18.16 16.73
CA LEU A 168 14.73 16.95 17.47
C LEU A 168 13.22 16.77 17.70
N SER A 169 12.37 17.78 17.50
CA SER A 169 10.90 17.65 17.46
C SER A 169 10.39 16.71 16.37
N LEU A 170 11.20 16.41 15.35
CA LEU A 170 10.87 15.45 14.29
C LEU A 170 10.58 14.04 14.83
N GLY A 171 11.18 13.67 15.97
CA GLY A 171 10.91 12.39 16.64
C GLY A 171 9.44 12.24 17.07
N PRO A 172 8.93 13.11 17.95
CA PRO A 172 7.53 13.15 18.36
C PRO A 172 6.60 13.21 17.16
N THR A 173 6.88 14.08 16.19
CA THR A 173 6.08 14.18 14.96
C THR A 173 5.97 12.85 14.23
N PHE A 174 7.10 12.15 14.02
CA PHE A 174 7.11 10.86 13.35
C PHE A 174 6.19 9.85 14.05
N VAL A 175 6.27 9.77 15.38
CA VAL A 175 5.51 8.78 16.16
C VAL A 175 4.04 9.16 16.30
N VAL A 176 3.72 10.46 16.42
CA VAL A 176 2.33 10.95 16.37
C VAL A 176 1.71 10.65 15.02
N MET A 177 2.41 10.87 13.93
CA MET A 177 1.88 10.53 12.60
C MET A 177 1.72 9.02 12.41
N LYS A 178 2.59 8.20 13.02
CA LYS A 178 2.42 6.72 13.07
C LYS A 178 1.23 6.29 13.94
N LEU A 179 0.92 7.05 14.99
CA LEU A 179 -0.30 6.84 15.77
C LEU A 179 -1.54 7.17 14.93
N ILE A 180 -1.53 8.27 14.18
CA ILE A 180 -2.62 8.62 13.25
C ILE A 180 -2.82 7.51 12.21
N GLU A 181 -1.75 6.98 11.61
CA GLU A 181 -1.81 5.81 10.71
C GLU A 181 -2.50 4.62 11.40
N SER A 182 -2.12 4.33 12.65
CA SER A 182 -2.69 3.20 13.41
C SER A 182 -4.16 3.41 13.80
N VAL A 183 -4.58 4.66 14.03
CA VAL A 183 -5.98 5.01 14.25
C VAL A 183 -6.78 4.81 12.96
N LEU A 184 -6.22 5.22 11.82
CA LEU A 184 -6.86 5.02 10.51
C LEU A 184 -6.96 3.53 10.16
N ASP A 185 -5.97 2.71 10.49
CA ASP A 185 -6.04 1.24 10.38
C ASP A 185 -7.28 0.68 11.11
N ILE A 186 -7.58 1.19 12.32
CA ILE A 186 -8.75 0.77 13.11
C ILE A 186 -10.05 1.28 12.48
N VAL A 187 -10.11 2.58 12.14
CA VAL A 187 -11.31 3.21 11.57
C VAL A 187 -11.72 2.55 10.26
N MET A 188 -10.75 2.22 9.40
CA MET A 188 -11.02 1.53 8.13
C MET A 188 -11.45 0.09 8.31
N MET A 189 -10.99 -0.58 9.36
CA MET A 189 -11.34 -1.96 9.67
C MET A 189 -12.70 -2.10 10.40
N TYR A 190 -13.32 -0.99 10.82
CA TYR A 190 -14.55 -0.98 11.62
C TYR A 190 -15.72 -1.78 10.99
N GLY A 191 -15.81 -1.82 9.65
CA GLY A 191 -16.85 -2.59 8.93
C GLY A 191 -16.53 -4.07 8.67
N ALA A 192 -15.27 -4.50 8.83
CA ALA A 192 -14.82 -5.87 8.52
C ALA A 192 -14.35 -6.64 9.78
N TYR A 193 -14.44 -6.04 10.96
CA TYR A 193 -13.90 -6.60 12.21
C TYR A 193 -14.49 -7.98 12.57
N SER A 194 -15.75 -8.23 12.21
CA SER A 194 -16.44 -9.50 12.48
C SER A 194 -16.13 -10.61 11.47
N THR A 195 -15.66 -10.27 10.26
CA THR A 195 -15.37 -11.24 9.18
C THR A 195 -13.88 -11.46 8.95
N THR A 196 -13.02 -10.58 9.46
CA THR A 196 -11.57 -10.65 9.32
C THR A 196 -10.93 -11.61 10.34
N ARG A 197 -9.84 -12.28 9.92
CA ARG A 197 -9.09 -13.23 10.76
C ARG A 197 -8.63 -12.56 12.07
N HIS A 198 -8.88 -13.20 13.21
CA HIS A 198 -8.47 -12.71 14.54
C HIS A 198 -6.99 -12.31 14.65
N LEU A 199 -6.11 -12.98 13.90
CA LEU A 199 -4.68 -12.64 13.81
C LEU A 199 -4.42 -11.28 13.14
N ALA A 200 -5.16 -10.93 12.09
CA ALA A 200 -5.00 -9.62 11.46
C ALA A 200 -5.52 -8.49 12.37
N VAL A 201 -6.62 -8.76 13.06
CA VAL A 201 -7.22 -7.86 14.06
C VAL A 201 -6.28 -7.62 15.24
N SER A 202 -5.71 -8.68 15.83
CA SER A 202 -4.78 -8.56 16.96
C SER A 202 -3.51 -7.79 16.60
N ARG A 203 -3.02 -7.94 15.36
CA ARG A 203 -1.90 -7.15 14.84
C ARG A 203 -2.21 -5.66 14.83
N ILE A 204 -3.38 -5.26 14.30
CA ILE A 204 -3.78 -3.84 14.23
C ILE A 204 -3.88 -3.26 15.64
N PHE A 205 -4.53 -3.98 16.56
CA PHE A 205 -4.64 -3.56 17.95
C PHE A 205 -3.28 -3.41 18.63
N LEU A 206 -2.38 -4.38 18.45
CA LEU A 206 -1.04 -4.33 19.04
C LEU A 206 -0.19 -3.19 18.45
N ARG A 207 -0.31 -2.90 17.15
CA ARG A 207 0.33 -1.74 16.52
C ARG A 207 -0.19 -0.44 17.13
N PHE A 208 -1.49 -0.31 17.33
CA PHE A 208 -2.07 0.87 17.98
C PHE A 208 -1.53 1.06 19.40
N VAL A 209 -1.53 0.01 20.24
CA VAL A 209 -0.99 0.08 21.61
C VAL A 209 0.50 0.46 21.61
N TRP A 210 1.29 -0.12 20.69
CA TRP A 210 2.71 0.19 20.53
C TRP A 210 2.95 1.65 20.14
N PHE A 211 2.25 2.17 19.13
CA PHE A 211 2.44 3.55 18.69
C PHE A 211 1.83 4.58 19.65
N ALA A 212 0.77 4.22 20.38
CA ALA A 212 0.22 5.06 21.44
C ALA A 212 1.20 5.21 22.61
N SER A 213 1.77 4.10 23.07
CA SER A 213 2.78 4.14 24.15
C SER A 213 4.05 4.86 23.70
N ALA A 214 4.56 4.56 22.50
CA ALA A 214 5.71 5.24 21.93
C ALA A 214 5.47 6.75 21.77
N SER A 215 4.27 7.16 21.31
CA SER A 215 3.91 8.57 21.14
C SER A 215 3.90 9.29 22.48
N ALA A 216 3.29 8.69 23.51
CA ALA A 216 3.28 9.26 24.86
C ALA A 216 4.70 9.40 25.44
N VAL A 217 5.51 8.33 25.38
CA VAL A 217 6.87 8.32 25.93
C VAL A 217 7.78 9.31 25.20
N ILE A 218 7.80 9.30 23.86
CA ILE A 218 8.72 10.14 23.08
C ILE A 218 8.32 11.62 23.19
N THR A 219 7.02 11.92 23.19
CA THR A 219 6.54 13.31 23.40
C THR A 219 6.86 13.79 24.80
N PHE A 220 6.65 12.95 25.83
CA PHE A 220 7.01 13.28 27.21
C PHE A 220 8.51 13.57 27.36
N LEU A 221 9.36 12.68 26.83
CA LEU A 221 10.82 12.86 26.85
C LEU A 221 11.23 14.13 26.11
N TYR A 222 10.60 14.46 24.98
CA TYR A 222 10.88 15.68 24.22
C TYR A 222 10.52 16.95 24.98
N VAL A 223 9.31 17.01 25.55
CA VAL A 223 8.84 18.16 26.35
C VAL A 223 9.77 18.37 27.55
N LYS A 224 10.12 17.29 28.25
CA LYS A 224 11.06 17.32 29.38
C LYS A 224 12.47 17.74 28.97
N SER A 225 12.90 17.32 27.78
CA SER A 225 14.16 17.75 27.17
C SER A 225 14.20 19.26 26.91
N ILE A 226 13.09 19.87 26.45
CA ILE A 226 13.00 21.34 26.26
C ILE A 226 12.99 22.08 27.61
N GLN A 227 12.38 21.51 28.65
CA GLN A 227 12.32 22.09 30.01
C GLN A 227 13.68 22.21 30.71
N GLY A 228 14.77 21.73 30.08
CA GLY A 228 16.14 21.96 30.55
C GLY A 228 16.76 20.80 31.34
N GLU A 229 16.09 19.64 31.42
CA GLU A 229 16.63 18.47 32.10
C GLU A 229 17.71 17.78 31.24
N ALA A 230 18.98 18.14 31.46
CA ALA A 230 20.11 17.68 30.63
C ALA A 230 20.28 16.15 30.56
N ALA A 231 19.93 15.42 31.63
CA ALA A 231 19.94 13.96 31.64
C ALA A 231 18.89 13.37 30.69
N ILE A 232 17.67 13.92 30.71
CA ILE A 232 16.58 13.49 29.82
C ILE A 232 16.89 13.83 28.37
N TYR A 233 17.48 15.00 28.10
CA TYR A 233 17.95 15.36 26.76
C TYR A 233 18.92 14.32 26.20
N LYS A 234 19.92 13.90 26.98
CA LYS A 234 20.88 12.85 26.55
C LYS A 234 20.19 11.52 26.28
N ILE A 235 19.30 11.09 27.17
CA ILE A 235 18.52 9.85 26.99
C ILE A 235 17.70 9.91 25.70
N TYR A 236 17.03 11.04 25.46
CA TYR A 236 16.19 11.25 24.29
C TYR A 236 16.98 11.22 22.98
N VAL A 237 18.13 11.90 22.93
CA VAL A 237 19.03 11.89 21.76
C VAL A 237 19.55 10.48 21.49
N ILE A 238 19.98 9.75 22.53
CA ILE A 238 20.44 8.36 22.39
C ILE A 238 19.30 7.46 21.89
N LEU A 239 18.09 7.59 22.44
CA LEU A 239 16.93 6.80 22.05
C LEU A 239 16.60 6.99 20.55
N ILE A 240 16.48 8.24 20.11
CA ILE A 240 16.19 8.55 18.70
C ILE A 240 17.35 8.16 17.80
N GLY A 241 18.59 8.43 18.22
CA GLY A 241 19.80 8.09 17.48
C GLY A 241 19.93 6.58 17.26
N ILE A 242 19.70 5.77 18.30
CA ILE A 242 19.69 4.31 18.18
C ILE A 242 18.55 3.86 17.27
N TYR A 243 17.34 4.39 17.45
CA TYR A 243 16.21 4.00 16.60
C TYR A 243 16.50 4.32 15.12
N ALA A 244 16.88 5.55 14.80
CA ALA A 244 17.22 5.97 13.44
C ALA A 244 18.40 5.19 12.87
N GLY A 245 19.46 4.96 13.66
CA GLY A 245 20.64 4.20 13.26
C GLY A 245 20.31 2.73 12.97
N VAL A 246 19.52 2.07 13.82
CA VAL A 246 19.05 0.70 13.60
C VAL A 246 18.20 0.62 12.33
N GLN A 247 17.30 1.59 12.12
CA GLN A 247 16.48 1.63 10.90
C GLN A 247 17.31 1.83 9.63
N PHE A 248 18.24 2.78 9.64
CA PHE A 248 19.17 3.01 8.53
C PHE A 248 19.99 1.74 8.23
N PHE A 249 20.55 1.14 9.27
CA PHE A 249 21.38 -0.05 9.14
C PHE A 249 20.60 -1.26 8.62
N ILE A 250 19.39 -1.52 9.14
CA ILE A 250 18.54 -2.61 8.65
C ILE A 250 18.18 -2.40 7.18
N SER A 251 17.81 -1.20 6.75
CA SER A 251 17.50 -0.96 5.34
C SER A 251 18.70 -1.09 4.43
N PHE A 252 19.87 -0.65 4.89
CA PHE A 252 21.10 -0.86 4.17
C PHE A 252 21.46 -2.35 4.07
N LEU A 253 21.32 -3.12 5.15
CA LEU A 253 21.60 -4.55 5.15
C LEU A 253 20.63 -5.33 4.26
N MET A 254 19.33 -5.03 4.32
CA MET A 254 18.32 -5.71 3.49
C MET A 254 18.51 -5.45 1.99
N ARG A 255 19.38 -4.51 1.61
CA ARG A 255 19.80 -4.25 0.24
C ARG A 255 20.77 -5.30 -0.30
N ILE A 256 21.55 -5.94 0.57
CA ILE A 256 22.56 -6.92 0.21
C ILE A 256 21.89 -8.30 0.11
N PRO A 257 21.90 -8.98 -1.06
CA PRO A 257 21.26 -10.28 -1.24
C PRO A 257 21.73 -11.35 -0.24
N ALA A 258 22.99 -11.27 0.22
CA ALA A 258 23.52 -12.17 1.25
C ALA A 258 22.85 -11.98 2.62
N CYS A 259 22.61 -10.75 3.05
CA CYS A 259 21.95 -10.44 4.33
C CYS A 259 20.48 -10.85 4.33
N HIS A 260 19.82 -10.82 3.17
CA HIS A 260 18.46 -11.35 3.02
C HIS A 260 18.40 -12.85 3.27
N ARG A 261 19.31 -13.63 2.65
CA ARG A 261 19.41 -15.08 2.86
C ARG A 261 19.60 -15.42 4.35
N LEU A 262 20.43 -14.64 5.06
CA LEU A 262 20.59 -14.78 6.50
C LEU A 262 19.30 -14.45 7.26
N THR A 263 18.60 -13.39 6.87
CA THR A 263 17.33 -12.98 7.49
C THR A 263 16.21 -14.02 7.29
N ASP A 264 16.19 -14.71 6.16
CA ASP A 264 15.26 -15.82 5.90
C ASP A 264 15.62 -17.06 6.73
N GLN A 265 16.91 -17.37 6.86
CA GLN A 265 17.35 -18.44 7.76
C GLN A 265 17.00 -18.17 9.22
N CYS A 266 17.04 -16.91 9.64
CA CYS A 266 16.63 -16.44 10.96
C CYS A 266 15.11 -16.45 11.17
N ASP A 267 14.28 -16.67 10.13
CA ASP A 267 12.81 -16.77 10.25
C ASP A 267 12.34 -18.02 11.01
N ARG A 268 13.28 -18.94 11.24
CA ARG A 268 13.08 -20.12 12.09
C ARG A 268 12.83 -19.75 13.56
N TRP A 269 13.36 -18.63 14.04
CA TRP A 269 13.16 -18.19 15.42
C TRP A 269 11.77 -17.59 15.64
N SER A 270 11.18 -17.86 16.81
CA SER A 270 9.83 -17.39 17.15
C SER A 270 9.74 -15.86 17.26
N VAL A 271 10.77 -15.23 17.82
CA VAL A 271 10.84 -13.77 18.03
C VAL A 271 10.98 -13.03 16.69
N THR A 272 11.86 -13.48 15.80
CA THR A 272 12.04 -12.86 14.47
C THR A 272 10.76 -12.98 13.64
N ARG A 273 10.08 -14.13 13.71
CA ARG A 273 8.78 -14.35 13.07
C ARG A 273 7.70 -13.42 13.63
N PHE A 274 7.70 -13.17 14.93
CA PHE A 274 6.79 -12.22 15.56
C PHE A 274 7.06 -10.77 15.12
N ILE A 275 8.33 -10.33 15.15
CA ILE A 275 8.72 -8.98 14.70
C ILE A 275 8.39 -8.79 13.22
N LYS A 276 8.69 -9.78 12.37
CA LYS A 276 8.32 -9.74 10.96
C LYS A 276 6.81 -9.71 10.75
N TRP A 277 6.05 -10.48 11.52
CA TRP A 277 4.58 -10.46 11.47
C TRP A 277 4.00 -9.11 11.91
N MET A 278 4.61 -8.45 12.90
CA MET A 278 4.25 -7.09 13.31
C MET A 278 4.52 -6.04 12.23
N ARG A 279 5.53 -6.26 11.38
CA ARG A 279 5.90 -5.35 10.28
C ARG A 279 5.17 -5.65 8.97
N GLN A 280 4.95 -6.92 8.62
CA GLN A 280 4.42 -7.35 7.33
C GLN A 280 3.58 -8.63 7.43
N GLU A 281 2.51 -8.71 6.66
CA GLU A 281 1.61 -9.88 6.62
C GLU A 281 2.33 -11.14 6.12
N ARG A 282 2.00 -12.30 6.69
CA ARG A 282 2.63 -13.58 6.34
C ARG A 282 2.45 -13.99 4.88
N TYR A 283 1.38 -13.57 4.21
CA TYR A 283 1.04 -13.98 2.85
C TYR A 283 1.32 -12.90 1.78
N TYR A 284 2.18 -11.93 2.07
CA TYR A 284 2.53 -10.90 1.09
C TYR A 284 3.29 -11.50 -0.10
N VAL A 285 2.65 -11.52 -1.27
CA VAL A 285 3.13 -12.15 -2.52
C VAL A 285 4.45 -11.51 -3.00
N GLY A 286 4.69 -10.23 -2.70
CA GLY A 286 5.92 -9.54 -3.09
C GLY A 286 7.14 -9.78 -2.19
N ARG A 287 7.08 -10.67 -1.20
CA ARG A 287 8.18 -10.85 -0.20
C ARG A 287 9.50 -11.31 -0.84
N GLY A 288 9.45 -11.98 -2.00
CA GLY A 288 10.63 -12.47 -2.72
C GLY A 288 10.89 -11.78 -4.05
N LEU A 289 10.16 -10.70 -4.39
CA LEU A 289 10.33 -10.01 -5.67
C LEU A 289 11.53 -9.05 -5.56
N TYR A 290 12.67 -9.45 -6.12
CA TYR A 290 13.90 -8.66 -6.07
C TYR A 290 14.15 -7.92 -7.37
N GLU A 291 14.39 -6.61 -7.26
CA GLU A 291 14.86 -5.78 -8.37
C GLU A 291 16.39 -5.71 -8.36
N ARG A 292 17.00 -5.74 -9.56
CA ARG A 292 18.46 -5.68 -9.71
C ARG A 292 19.03 -4.44 -9.02
N THR A 293 20.25 -4.57 -8.47
CA THR A 293 20.86 -3.48 -7.72
C THR A 293 21.02 -2.21 -8.55
N SER A 294 21.35 -2.33 -9.84
CA SER A 294 21.48 -1.19 -10.76
C SER A 294 20.18 -0.43 -10.97
N ASP A 295 19.06 -1.14 -11.08
CA ASP A 295 17.79 -0.54 -11.46
C ASP A 295 17.22 0.27 -10.31
N PHE A 296 17.30 -0.27 -9.09
CA PHE A 296 17.01 0.52 -7.90
C PHE A 296 17.98 1.69 -7.70
N ALA A 297 19.28 1.55 -8.02
CA ALA A 297 20.23 2.65 -7.86
C ALA A 297 19.86 3.82 -8.79
N ARG A 298 19.48 3.52 -10.04
CA ARG A 298 18.97 4.51 -10.99
C ARG A 298 17.68 5.16 -10.48
N TYR A 299 16.75 4.36 -9.97
CA TYR A 299 15.50 4.83 -9.39
C TYR A 299 15.73 5.76 -8.19
N THR A 300 16.64 5.38 -7.29
CA THR A 300 17.01 6.17 -6.11
C THR A 300 17.64 7.49 -6.54
N PHE A 301 18.56 7.46 -7.50
CA PHE A 301 19.19 8.67 -8.04
C PHE A 301 18.17 9.61 -8.67
N PHE A 302 17.22 9.07 -9.45
CA PHE A 302 16.12 9.84 -10.01
C PHE A 302 15.31 10.56 -8.91
N TRP A 303 14.89 9.84 -7.87
CA TRP A 303 14.14 10.46 -6.77
C TRP A 303 14.95 11.45 -5.95
N LEU A 304 16.25 11.22 -5.75
CA LEU A 304 17.13 12.20 -5.09
C LEU A 304 17.14 13.54 -5.83
N ILE A 305 17.21 13.52 -7.17
CA ILE A 305 17.17 14.75 -7.97
C ILE A 305 15.79 15.43 -7.84
N VAL A 306 14.70 14.66 -7.95
CA VAL A 306 13.33 15.17 -7.81
C VAL A 306 13.14 15.87 -6.46
N LEU A 307 13.56 15.21 -5.38
CA LEU A 307 13.41 15.70 -4.03
C LEU A 307 14.34 16.87 -3.73
N ALA A 308 15.57 16.85 -4.22
CA ALA A 308 16.49 17.99 -4.09
C ALA A 308 15.91 19.24 -4.75
N GLY A 309 15.40 19.12 -5.98
CA GLY A 309 14.74 20.22 -6.69
C GLY A 309 13.51 20.74 -5.95
N LYS A 310 12.62 19.82 -5.53
CA LYS A 310 11.41 20.14 -4.75
C LYS A 310 11.75 20.90 -3.47
N PHE A 311 12.66 20.37 -2.64
CA PHE A 311 12.92 20.95 -1.33
C PHE A 311 13.74 22.24 -1.41
N ALA A 312 14.61 22.37 -2.42
CA ALA A 312 15.25 23.65 -2.70
C ALA A 312 14.20 24.72 -3.06
N PHE A 313 13.28 24.40 -3.98
CA PHE A 313 12.19 25.30 -4.36
C PHE A 313 11.31 25.67 -3.16
N ALA A 314 10.87 24.67 -2.38
CA ALA A 314 10.06 24.89 -1.19
C ALA A 314 10.78 25.76 -0.15
N TYR A 315 12.07 25.53 0.09
CA TYR A 315 12.82 26.33 1.04
C TYR A 315 12.96 27.79 0.61
N PHE A 316 13.46 28.03 -0.62
CA PHE A 316 13.80 29.38 -1.08
C PHE A 316 12.57 30.22 -1.46
N LEU A 317 11.55 29.63 -2.08
CA LEU A 317 10.41 30.38 -2.62
C LEU A 317 9.15 30.31 -1.76
N GLN A 318 9.00 29.28 -0.92
CA GLN A 318 7.81 29.12 -0.07
C GLN A 318 8.11 29.46 1.38
N ILE A 319 9.00 28.72 2.03
CA ILE A 319 9.17 28.79 3.49
C ILE A 319 9.92 30.08 3.88
N ARG A 320 11.09 30.34 3.29
CA ARG A 320 11.95 31.48 3.67
C ARG A 320 11.24 32.84 3.57
N PRO A 321 10.49 33.15 2.49
CA PRO A 321 9.77 34.43 2.39
C PRO A 321 8.66 34.59 3.45
N LEU A 322 8.08 33.49 3.94
CA LEU A 322 7.01 33.52 4.94
C LEU A 322 7.50 33.76 6.37
N VAL A 323 8.78 33.46 6.68
CA VAL A 323 9.33 33.60 8.03
C VAL A 323 9.24 35.04 8.53
N ARG A 324 9.68 36.02 7.73
CA ARG A 324 9.72 37.44 8.14
C ARG A 324 8.31 38.01 8.41
N PRO A 325 7.32 37.84 7.52
CA PRO A 325 5.92 38.19 7.82
C PRO A 325 5.38 37.48 9.07
N THR A 326 5.68 36.19 9.24
CA THR A 326 5.19 35.43 10.40
C THR A 326 5.76 35.95 11.72
N ARG A 327 7.07 36.23 11.78
CA ARG A 327 7.70 36.85 12.97
C ARG A 327 7.08 38.21 13.30
N LEU A 328 6.69 38.99 12.29
CA LEU A 328 6.05 40.29 12.48
C LEU A 328 4.63 40.12 13.07
N ILE A 329 3.81 39.25 12.48
CA ILE A 329 2.42 39.02 12.91
C ILE A 329 2.37 38.46 14.33
N VAL A 330 3.26 37.54 14.69
CA VAL A 330 3.32 36.94 16.03
C VAL A 330 3.71 37.97 17.10
N LYS A 331 4.46 39.03 16.74
CA LYS A 331 4.83 40.11 17.67
C LYS A 331 3.74 41.18 17.87
N MET A 332 2.68 41.18 17.05
CA MET A 332 1.60 42.16 17.14
C MET A 332 0.61 41.76 18.24
N ASN A 333 0.62 42.42 19.40
CA ASN A 333 -0.22 42.01 20.53
C ASN A 333 -1.55 42.78 20.66
N ASN A 334 -1.74 43.87 19.88
CA ASN A 334 -2.90 44.77 20.00
C ASN A 334 -3.62 44.94 18.65
N LEU A 335 -4.22 43.87 18.13
CA LEU A 335 -5.04 43.91 16.91
C LEU A 335 -6.52 43.74 17.27
N GLU A 336 -7.31 44.77 16.99
CA GLU A 336 -8.76 44.71 17.06
C GLU A 336 -9.27 44.20 15.71
N TYR A 337 -9.63 42.91 15.66
CA TYR A 337 -10.14 42.31 14.43
C TYR A 337 -11.58 42.74 14.18
N SER A 338 -11.87 43.26 12.99
CA SER A 338 -13.23 43.65 12.60
C SER A 338 -14.18 42.47 12.31
N TRP A 339 -13.65 41.25 12.18
CA TRP A 339 -14.40 40.04 11.82
C TRP A 339 -14.82 39.20 13.05
N HIS A 340 -15.89 38.40 12.90
CA HIS A 340 -16.63 37.70 13.97
C HIS A 340 -15.79 36.99 15.07
N ASP A 341 -16.32 37.02 16.30
CA ASP A 341 -15.75 36.55 17.58
C ASP A 341 -15.04 35.17 17.55
N PHE A 342 -15.43 34.25 16.66
CA PHE A 342 -14.87 32.90 16.57
C PHE A 342 -13.39 32.87 16.15
N VAL A 343 -12.95 33.89 15.42
CA VAL A 343 -11.58 34.01 14.88
C VAL A 343 -10.69 34.88 15.75
N SER A 344 -11.28 35.87 16.42
CA SER A 344 -10.56 37.00 17.01
C SER A 344 -10.24 36.84 18.50
N ARG A 345 -11.14 36.25 19.29
CA ARG A 345 -11.03 36.32 20.75
C ARG A 345 -10.03 35.28 21.25
N ASN A 346 -8.97 35.73 21.91
CA ASN A 346 -8.00 34.92 22.65
C ASN A 346 -7.03 34.03 21.82
N ASN A 347 -6.92 34.23 20.51
CA ASN A 347 -6.18 33.31 19.62
C ASN A 347 -4.76 33.78 19.21
N HIS A 348 -4.18 34.80 19.87
CA HIS A 348 -2.78 35.25 19.67
C HIS A 348 -2.32 35.29 18.18
N ASN A 349 -3.17 35.77 17.28
CA ASN A 349 -2.97 35.82 15.81
C ASN A 349 -2.71 34.46 15.10
N ALA A 350 -2.89 33.32 15.77
CA ALA A 350 -2.58 32.00 15.24
C ALA A 350 -3.41 31.64 14.00
N LEU A 351 -4.70 32.02 13.95
CA LEU A 351 -5.53 31.79 12.76
C LEU A 351 -5.06 32.61 11.54
N THR A 352 -4.56 33.83 11.77
CA THR A 352 -4.00 34.66 10.69
C THR A 352 -2.73 34.01 10.13
N VAL A 353 -1.85 33.51 11.01
CA VAL A 353 -0.68 32.73 10.59
C VAL A 353 -1.12 31.49 9.81
N LEU A 354 -2.09 30.72 10.32
CA LEU A 354 -2.62 29.55 9.63
C LEU A 354 -3.16 29.89 8.23
N THR A 355 -3.87 31.01 8.09
CA THR A 355 -4.45 31.43 6.81
C THR A 355 -3.39 31.81 5.79
N ILE A 356 -2.26 32.38 6.22
CA ILE A 356 -1.11 32.69 5.35
C ILE A 356 -0.35 31.43 4.96
N TRP A 357 -0.19 30.49 5.90
CA TRP A 357 0.58 29.27 5.69
C TRP A 357 -0.20 28.18 4.94
N ALA A 358 -1.52 28.09 5.10
CA ALA A 358 -2.32 27.00 4.54
C ALA A 358 -2.25 26.91 2.99
N PRO A 359 -2.40 28.00 2.22
CA PRO A 359 -2.24 27.94 0.76
C PRO A 359 -0.84 27.50 0.35
N VAL A 360 0.19 28.00 1.03
CA VAL A 360 1.60 27.66 0.75
C VAL A 360 1.86 26.18 1.04
N PHE A 361 1.33 25.67 2.15
CA PHE A 361 1.41 24.25 2.48
C PHE A 361 0.67 23.37 1.47
N CYS A 362 -0.51 23.78 0.98
CA CYS A 362 -1.22 23.06 -0.07
C CYS A 362 -0.41 22.99 -1.38
N ILE A 363 0.23 24.09 -1.79
CA ILE A 363 1.12 24.13 -2.95
C ILE A 363 2.31 23.19 -2.72
N TYR A 364 2.96 23.26 -1.56
CA TYR A 364 4.06 22.38 -1.17
C TYR A 364 3.72 20.87 -1.32
N LEU A 365 2.48 20.48 -0.98
CA LEU A 365 2.01 19.10 -1.14
C LEU A 365 1.85 18.73 -2.63
N LEU A 366 1.26 19.61 -3.44
CA LEU A 366 1.04 19.39 -4.89
C LEU A 366 2.33 19.40 -5.71
N ASP A 367 3.32 20.21 -5.32
CA ASP A 367 4.53 20.44 -6.11
C ASP A 367 5.32 19.18 -6.41
N ILE A 368 5.24 18.13 -5.56
CA ILE A 368 5.96 16.87 -5.83
C ILE A 368 5.56 16.28 -7.19
N HIS A 369 4.30 16.45 -7.59
CA HIS A 369 3.81 15.98 -8.88
C HIS A 369 4.41 16.81 -10.02
N VAL A 370 4.53 18.12 -9.85
CA VAL A 370 5.15 19.02 -10.84
C VAL A 370 6.63 18.66 -11.06
N PHE A 371 7.41 18.54 -9.99
CA PHE A 371 8.81 18.15 -10.10
C PHE A 371 8.99 16.75 -10.71
N TYR A 372 8.14 15.80 -10.30
CA TYR A 372 8.14 14.45 -10.86
C TYR A 372 7.82 14.45 -12.37
N THR A 373 6.77 15.15 -12.81
CA THR A 373 6.36 15.18 -14.22
C THR A 373 7.43 15.80 -15.12
N ILE A 374 8.05 16.90 -14.72
CA ILE A 374 9.12 17.56 -15.48
C ILE A 374 10.34 16.63 -15.59
N LEU A 375 10.83 16.10 -14.48
CA LEU A 375 12.03 15.25 -14.48
C LEU A 375 11.77 13.89 -15.14
N SER A 376 10.57 13.33 -14.98
CA SER A 376 10.17 12.10 -15.67
C SER A 376 10.11 12.30 -17.19
N ALA A 377 9.65 13.47 -17.65
CA ALA A 377 9.65 13.79 -19.08
C ALA A 377 11.08 13.91 -19.63
N ILE A 378 11.98 14.60 -18.92
CA ILE A 378 13.39 14.73 -19.30
C ILE A 378 14.07 13.35 -19.31
N TRP A 379 13.91 12.57 -18.25
CA TRP A 379 14.52 11.25 -18.14
C TRP A 379 13.95 10.27 -19.17
N GLY A 380 12.64 10.29 -19.39
CA GLY A 380 11.95 9.52 -20.43
C GLY A 380 12.42 9.88 -21.83
N PHE A 381 12.65 11.17 -22.11
CA PHE A 381 13.22 11.62 -23.37
C PHE A 381 14.66 11.11 -23.57
N LEU A 382 15.51 11.20 -22.54
CA LEU A 382 16.90 10.71 -22.60
C LEU A 382 16.96 9.19 -22.81
N LEU A 383 16.10 8.43 -22.13
CA LEU A 383 15.96 6.99 -22.34
C LEU A 383 15.45 6.69 -23.75
N GLY A 384 14.43 7.43 -24.22
CA GLY A 384 13.90 7.28 -25.58
C GLY A 384 14.95 7.54 -26.65
N ALA A 385 15.77 8.58 -26.48
CA ALA A 385 16.88 8.89 -27.37
C ALA A 385 17.96 7.80 -27.34
N ARG A 386 18.30 7.27 -26.14
CA ARG A 386 19.26 6.17 -25.98
C ARG A 386 18.79 4.89 -26.65
N ASP A 387 17.52 4.55 -26.49
CA ASP A 387 16.91 3.34 -27.06
C ASP A 387 16.49 3.55 -28.53
N ARG A 388 16.81 4.73 -29.09
CA ARG A 388 16.51 5.13 -30.47
C ARG A 388 15.03 4.98 -30.81
N LEU A 389 14.17 5.18 -29.82
CA LEU A 389 12.72 5.22 -30.00
C LEU A 389 12.38 6.44 -30.88
N GLY A 390 12.05 6.17 -32.15
CA GLY A 390 11.84 7.19 -33.20
C GLY A 390 12.78 7.10 -34.40
N GLU A 391 13.67 6.09 -34.46
CA GLU A 391 14.55 5.79 -35.62
C GLU A 391 13.77 5.18 -36.80
N ILE A 392 12.59 4.59 -36.57
CA ILE A 392 11.71 4.08 -37.62
C ILE A 392 10.95 5.25 -38.25
N ARG A 393 11.61 5.92 -39.20
CA ARG A 393 11.02 7.03 -39.97
C ARG A 393 10.55 6.62 -41.37
N SER A 394 10.79 5.36 -41.77
CA SER A 394 10.44 4.83 -43.08
C SER A 394 9.77 3.46 -43.00
N LEU A 395 8.92 3.15 -43.98
CA LEU A 395 8.28 1.84 -44.14
C LEU A 395 9.31 0.72 -44.37
N ASP A 396 10.42 1.01 -45.03
CA ASP A 396 11.50 0.04 -45.26
C ASP A 396 12.20 -0.37 -43.96
N ALA A 397 12.47 0.58 -43.07
CA ALA A 397 13.04 0.29 -41.75
C ALA A 397 12.07 -0.52 -40.88
N LEU A 398 10.77 -0.24 -40.97
CA LEU A 398 9.72 -1.00 -40.29
C LEU A 398 9.69 -2.45 -40.80
N HIS A 399 9.73 -2.66 -42.13
CA HIS A 399 9.69 -3.98 -42.73
C HIS A 399 10.89 -4.83 -42.31
N GLN A 400 12.11 -4.28 -42.37
CA GLN A 400 13.33 -4.97 -41.96
C GLN A 400 13.32 -5.35 -40.46
N LEU A 401 12.80 -4.49 -39.60
CA LEU A 401 12.67 -4.78 -38.17
C LEU A 401 11.59 -5.83 -37.89
N PHE A 402 10.50 -5.84 -38.66
CA PHE A 402 9.44 -6.82 -38.54
C PHE A 402 9.91 -8.24 -38.91
N GLU A 403 10.76 -8.38 -39.94
CA GLU A 403 11.41 -9.65 -40.28
C GLU A 403 12.38 -10.14 -39.20
N GLN A 404 13.04 -9.21 -38.50
CA GLN A 404 13.97 -9.53 -37.40
C GLN A 404 13.25 -9.77 -36.06
N PHE A 405 12.00 -9.31 -35.94
CA PHE A 405 11.23 -9.36 -34.70
C PHE A 405 11.02 -10.79 -34.15
N PRO A 406 10.63 -11.81 -34.94
CA PRO A 406 10.53 -13.18 -34.44
C PRO A 406 11.86 -13.69 -33.88
N ARG A 407 12.98 -13.33 -34.51
CA ARG A 407 14.33 -13.72 -34.08
C ARG A 407 14.71 -13.07 -32.75
N ALA A 408 14.46 -11.77 -32.62
CA ALA A 408 14.69 -11.03 -31.37
C ALA A 408 13.76 -11.46 -30.24
N PHE A 409 12.49 -11.77 -30.56
CA PHE A 409 11.49 -12.27 -29.63
C PHE A 409 11.91 -13.65 -29.08
N VAL A 410 12.29 -14.59 -29.94
CA VAL A 410 12.78 -15.91 -29.52
C VAL A 410 14.03 -15.78 -28.67
N GLN A 411 14.98 -14.90 -29.01
CA GLN A 411 16.19 -14.69 -28.18
C GLN A 411 15.90 -14.10 -26.80
N LYS A 412 14.89 -13.23 -26.67
CA LYS A 412 14.53 -12.63 -25.36
C LYS A 412 13.60 -13.53 -24.53
N LEU A 413 12.71 -14.29 -25.19
CA LEU A 413 11.75 -15.18 -24.52
C LEU A 413 12.40 -16.52 -24.16
N CYS A 414 13.16 -17.11 -25.09
CA CYS A 414 13.97 -18.29 -24.83
C CYS A 414 15.33 -17.86 -24.28
N VAL A 415 15.36 -17.55 -22.98
CA VAL A 415 16.59 -17.71 -22.23
C VAL A 415 16.95 -19.20 -22.32
N LEU A 416 17.78 -19.57 -23.29
CA LEU A 416 18.42 -20.88 -23.31
C LEU A 416 18.99 -21.09 -21.91
N PRO A 417 18.71 -22.22 -21.23
CA PRO A 417 19.21 -22.44 -19.89
C PRO A 417 20.73 -22.39 -19.98
N SER A 418 21.32 -21.33 -19.43
CA SER A 418 22.74 -21.28 -19.13
C SER A 418 23.06 -22.61 -18.43
N LYS A 419 24.06 -23.33 -18.96
CA LYS A 419 24.49 -24.68 -18.53
C LYS A 419 24.11 -24.94 -17.08
N ARG A 420 23.27 -25.96 -16.87
CA ARG A 420 22.86 -26.45 -15.55
C ARG A 420 24.09 -26.56 -14.64
N VAL A 421 24.20 -25.66 -13.69
CA VAL A 421 24.73 -25.99 -12.36
C VAL A 421 23.50 -26.48 -11.59
N PRO A 422 23.53 -27.65 -10.96
CA PRO A 422 22.33 -28.25 -10.38
C PRO A 422 21.95 -27.49 -9.12
N GLU A 423 20.93 -26.63 -9.20
CA GLU A 423 20.26 -26.08 -8.03
C GLU A 423 18.76 -25.93 -8.30
N TYR A 424 17.98 -26.28 -7.28
CA TYR A 424 16.54 -26.43 -7.23
C TYR A 424 15.74 -25.26 -7.84
N ALA A 425 14.72 -25.58 -8.62
CA ALA A 425 13.70 -24.64 -9.11
C ALA A 425 12.83 -24.08 -7.96
N PRO A 426 12.29 -22.86 -8.13
CA PRO A 426 10.91 -22.82 -8.58
C PRO A 426 10.64 -21.81 -9.71
N SER A 427 9.61 -22.15 -10.47
CA SER A 427 9.01 -21.52 -11.63
C SER A 427 8.71 -20.02 -11.51
N GLN A 428 9.13 -19.24 -12.51
CA GLN A 428 8.56 -17.94 -12.85
C GLN A 428 8.23 -17.90 -14.34
N VAL A 429 6.94 -17.74 -14.66
CA VAL A 429 6.46 -17.26 -15.95
C VAL A 429 6.12 -15.79 -15.77
N GLY A 430 6.62 -14.96 -16.68
CA GLY A 430 6.58 -13.50 -16.58
C GLY A 430 5.19 -12.91 -16.66
N LEU A 431 5.02 -11.80 -15.94
CA LEU A 431 4.14 -10.72 -16.36
C LEU A 431 4.87 -9.40 -16.06
N VAL A 432 5.04 -8.61 -17.11
CA VAL A 432 5.55 -7.24 -17.08
C VAL A 432 4.38 -6.32 -16.68
N ILE A 433 4.72 -5.17 -16.08
CA ILE A 433 3.91 -3.95 -15.84
C ILE A 433 3.38 -3.75 -14.39
N TYR A 434 3.80 -2.61 -13.82
CA TYR A 434 3.34 -1.80 -12.66
C TYR A 434 3.72 -2.22 -11.22
N GLY A 435 4.26 -1.23 -10.48
CA GLY A 435 4.03 -1.12 -9.04
C GLY A 435 5.18 -0.75 -8.10
N LEU A 436 6.19 0.04 -8.48
CA LEU A 436 7.21 0.53 -7.54
C LEU A 436 6.87 1.91 -6.95
N LEU A 437 5.86 1.88 -6.07
CA LEU A 437 5.66 2.79 -4.94
C LEU A 437 5.84 2.05 -3.60
N MET A 438 6.44 0.86 -3.63
CA MET A 438 6.55 -0.08 -2.52
C MET A 438 8.01 -0.42 -2.22
N LEU A 439 8.83 0.59 -1.92
CA LEU A 439 10.10 0.36 -1.23
C LEU A 439 9.88 0.50 0.28
N HIS A 440 9.92 -0.66 0.93
CA HIS A 440 9.87 -0.84 2.37
C HIS A 440 11.22 -0.40 3.00
N PRO A 441 11.21 -0.07 4.30
CA PRO A 441 10.99 1.24 4.88
C PRO A 441 12.33 1.98 5.08
N TYR A 442 12.35 3.11 5.78
CA TYR A 442 13.54 3.72 6.39
C TYR A 442 14.32 4.79 5.63
N LEU A 443 14.27 4.93 4.31
CA LEU A 443 14.75 6.17 3.72
C LEU A 443 13.93 6.51 2.49
N ILE A 444 13.11 7.55 2.61
CA ILE A 444 12.69 8.38 1.48
C ILE A 444 11.95 7.58 0.40
N ALA A 445 10.69 7.22 0.71
CA ALA A 445 9.64 6.94 -0.26
C ALA A 445 8.27 7.09 0.41
#